data_AF-A0ABD6DRI7-F1
#
_entry.id   AF-A0ABD6DRI7-F1
#
_cell.length_a   1.000
_cell.length_b   1.000
_cell.length_c   1.000
_cell.angle_alpha   90.00
_cell.angle_beta   90.00
_cell.angle_gamma   90.00
#
_symmetry.space_group_name_H-M   'P 1'
#
loop_
_entity.id
_entity.type
_entity.pdbx_description
1 polymer ?
#
loop_
_entity_poly.entity_id
_entity_poly.type
_entity_poly.pdbx_seq_one_letter_code
_entity_poly.pdbx_strand_id
1 'polypeptide(L)' 'MTEDSSLGDVKSNLLRFVAVVLVVDALGLGLWSLLPPGTPLRTAILFGTLLVAPLLGFLVVYAPAVSEST' A
#
# COMPACT_ATOMS: atom_id res chain seq x y z
N MET A 1 28.48 13.60 -8.42
CA MET A 1 27.05 13.99 -8.47
C MET A 1 26.20 12.73 -8.61
N THR A 2 26.26 11.82 -7.65
CA THR A 2 25.64 10.47 -7.76
C THR A 2 24.84 10.08 -6.51
N GLU A 3 25.03 10.77 -5.38
CA GLU A 3 24.28 10.51 -4.14
C GLU A 3 22.90 11.18 -4.13
N ASP A 4 22.78 12.37 -4.74
CA ASP A 4 21.54 13.14 -4.77
C ASP A 4 20.45 12.44 -5.61
N SER A 5 20.82 11.73 -6.67
CA SER A 5 19.89 10.97 -7.52
C SER A 5 19.34 9.73 -6.80
N SER A 6 20.21 8.96 -6.13
CA SER A 6 19.82 7.76 -5.38
C SER A 6 18.86 8.07 -4.23
N LEU A 7 19.14 9.13 -3.46
CA LEU A 7 18.25 9.59 -2.40
C LEU A 7 16.90 10.11 -2.95
N GLY A 8 16.92 10.75 -4.13
CA GLY A 8 15.71 11.18 -4.83
C GLY A 8 14.81 10.01 -5.20
N ASP A 9 15.38 8.94 -5.75
CA ASP A 9 14.65 7.74 -6.16
C ASP A 9 14.07 6.98 -4.97
N VAL A 10 14.83 6.85 -3.88
CA VAL A 10 14.35 6.22 -2.63
C VAL A 10 13.17 7.01 -2.04
N LYS A 11 13.26 8.34 -1.97
CA LYS A 11 12.16 9.18 -1.48
C LYS A 11 10.91 9.07 -2.37
N SER A 12 11.10 9.05 -3.68
CA SER A 12 10.01 8.89 -4.66
C SER A 12 9.30 7.55 -4.48
N ASN A 13 10.06 6.46 -4.35
CA ASN A 13 9.52 5.11 -4.13
C ASN A 13 8.80 4.99 -2.78
N LEU A 14 9.36 5.59 -1.72
CA LEU A 14 8.71 5.63 -0.41
C LEU A 14 7.39 6.41 -0.47
N LEU A 15 7.37 7.56 -1.15
CA LEU A 15 6.16 8.37 -1.28
C LEU A 15 5.07 7.62 -2.07
N ARG A 16 5.45 6.93 -3.16
CA ARG A 16 4.54 6.07 -3.92
C ARG A 16 4.00 4.92 -3.07
N PHE A 17 4.88 4.26 -2.31
CA PHE A 17 4.48 3.18 -1.40
C PHE A 17 3.45 3.67 -0.37
N VAL A 18 3.76 4.78 0.32
CA VAL A 18 2.87 5.36 1.33
C VAL A 18 1.55 5.80 0.70
N ALA A 19 1.57 6.41 -0.48
CA ALA A 19 0.35 6.81 -1.18
C ALA A 19 -0.56 5.61 -1.49
N VAL A 20 0.00 4.48 -1.95
CA VAL A 20 -0.78 3.26 -2.21
C VAL A 20 -1.37 2.71 -0.92
N VAL A 21 -0.58 2.61 0.15
CA VAL A 21 -1.05 2.12 1.45
C VAL A 21 -2.22 2.97 1.96
N LEU A 22 -2.07 4.29 1.96
CA LEU A 22 -3.11 5.21 2.43
C LEU A 22 -4.40 5.12 1.61
N VAL A 23 -4.29 4.96 0.29
CA VAL A 23 -5.46 4.78 -0.59
C VAL A 23 -6.19 3.47 -0.26
N VAL A 24 -5.45 2.37 -0.11
CA VAL A 24 -6.04 1.06 0.22
C VAL A 24 -6.68 1.09 1.61
N ASP A 25 -6.03 1.71 2.60
CA ASP A 25 -6.58 1.87 3.95
C ASP A 25 -7.84 2.73 3.95
N ALA A 26 -7.86 3.85 3.21
CA ALA A 26 -9.05 4.69 3.10
C ALA A 26 -10.23 3.93 2.49
N LEU A 27 -10.00 3.11 1.45
CA LEU A 27 -11.02 2.25 0.86
C LEU A 27 -11.49 1.16 1.83
N GLY A 28 -10.55 0.56 2.56
CA GLY A 28 -10.81 -0.45 3.59
C GLY A 28 -11.68 0.08 4.73
N LEU A 29 -11.32 1.23 5.28
CA LEU A 29 -12.07 1.93 6.31
C LEU A 29 -13.43 2.41 5.79
N GLY A 30 -13.50 2.87 4.54
CA GLY A 30 -14.75 3.19 3.85
C GLY A 30 -15.69 1.99 3.84
N LEU A 31 -15.23 0.83 3.36
CA LEU A 31 -16.02 -0.40 3.33
C LEU A 31 -16.41 -0.87 4.74
N TRP A 32 -15.49 -0.82 5.70
CA TRP A 32 -15.73 -1.16 7.11
C TRP A 32 -16.83 -0.28 7.73
N SER A 33 -16.84 1.01 7.40
CA SER A 33 -17.79 1.98 7.95
C SER A 33 -19.23 1.70 7.51
N LEU A 34 -19.41 1.14 6.30
CA LEU A 34 -20.72 0.79 5.73
C LEU A 34 -21.35 -0.47 6.35
N LEU A 35 -20.57 -1.27 7.08
CA LEU A 35 -21.04 -2.52 7.66
C LEU A 35 -21.65 -2.34 9.05
N PRO A 36 -22.67 -3.15 9.42
CA PRO A 36 -23.23 -3.13 10.75
C PRO A 36 -22.18 -3.46 11.83
N PRO A 37 -22.23 -2.76 12.99
CA PRO A 37 -21.35 -3.06 14.11
C PRO A 37 -21.56 -4.49 14.63
N GLY A 38 -20.50 -5.09 15.15
CA GLY A 38 -20.55 -6.44 15.72
C GLY A 38 -20.49 -7.59 14.70
N THR A 39 -20.45 -7.29 13.40
CA THR A 39 -20.28 -8.33 12.38
C THR A 39 -18.81 -8.81 12.30
N PRO A 40 -18.56 -10.13 12.17
CA PRO A 40 -17.19 -10.64 11.99
C PRO A 40 -16.53 -10.13 10.70
N LEU A 41 -17.35 -9.72 9.72
CA LEU A 41 -16.88 -9.15 8.46
C LEU A 41 -16.12 -7.83 8.66
N ARG A 42 -16.48 -7.02 9.65
CA ARG A 42 -15.73 -5.80 10.00
C ARG A 42 -14.30 -6.12 10.41
N THR A 43 -14.13 -7.12 11.26
CA THR A 43 -12.80 -7.58 11.70
C THR A 43 -12.00 -8.11 10.53
N ALA A 44 -12.63 -8.93 9.67
CA ALA A 44 -11.98 -9.45 8.47
C ALA A 44 -11.51 -8.34 7.52
N ILE A 45 -12.29 -7.27 7.35
CA ILE A 45 -11.88 -6.13 6.53
C ILE A 45 -10.69 -5.41 7.14
N LEU A 46 -10.72 -5.08 8.43
CA LEU A 46 -9.60 -4.37 9.07
C LEU A 46 -8.31 -5.18 9.03
N PHE A 47 -8.37 -6.48 9.34
CA PHE A 47 -7.20 -7.35 9.24
C PHE A 47 -6.76 -7.56 7.79
N GLY A 48 -7.71 -7.73 6.88
CA GLY A 48 -7.43 -7.88 5.46
C GLY A 48 -6.73 -6.65 4.89
N THR A 49 -7.19 -5.44 5.22
CA THR A 49 -6.61 -4.19 4.72
C THR A 49 -5.22 -3.96 5.30
N LEU A 50 -5.00 -4.26 6.58
CA LEU A 50 -3.68 -4.20 7.22
C LEU A 50 -2.63 -5.07 6.49
N LEU A 51 -3.04 -6.22 5.95
CA LEU A 51 -2.15 -7.10 5.20
C LEU A 51 -2.04 -6.70 3.73
N VAL A 52 -3.17 -6.42 3.07
CA VAL A 52 -3.23 -6.15 1.64
C VAL A 52 -2.59 -4.82 1.27
N ALA A 53 -2.75 -3.77 2.09
CA ALA A 53 -2.20 -2.45 1.82
C ALA A 53 -0.67 -2.44 1.62
N PRO A 54 0.17 -2.98 2.54
CA PRO A 54 1.62 -3.03 2.33
C PRO A 54 2.02 -3.99 1.20
N LEU A 55 1.29 -5.08 0.97
CA LEU A 55 1.57 -6.02 -0.12
C LEU A 55 1.35 -5.36 -1.49
N LEU A 56 0.25 -4.63 -1.67
CA LEU A 56 -0.03 -3.88 -2.89
C LEU A 56 0.95 -2.71 -3.05
N GLY A 57 1.27 -1.99 -1.98
CA GLY A 57 2.29 -0.95 -1.99
C GLY A 57 3.64 -1.49 -2.46
N PHE A 58 4.04 -2.66 -1.96
CA PHE A 58 5.28 -3.32 -2.37
C PHE A 58 5.21 -3.73 -3.85
N LEU A 59 4.12 -4.38 -4.27
CA LEU A 59 3.98 -4.84 -5.65
C LEU A 59 4.03 -3.67 -6.64
N VAL A 60 3.29 -2.59 -6.38
CA VAL A 60 3.24 -1.41 -7.28
C VAL A 60 4.59 -0.73 -7.40
N VAL A 61 5.36 -0.65 -6.31
CA VAL A 61 6.66 0.05 -6.31
C VAL A 61 7.80 -0.82 -6.83
N TYR A 62 7.83 -2.11 -6.49
CA TYR A 62 8.99 -2.97 -6.73
C TYR A 62 8.80 -3.99 -7.85
N ALA A 63 7.57 -4.37 -8.22
CA ALA A 63 7.36 -5.31 -9.33
C ALA A 63 7.92 -4.81 -10.68
N PRO A 64 7.81 -3.51 -11.05
CA PRO A 64 8.41 -3.02 -12.29
C PRO A 64 9.93 -3.26 -12.35
N ALA A 65 10.62 -3.06 -11.22
CA ALA A 65 12.07 -3.30 -11.13
C ALA A 65 12.44 -4.78 -11.30
N VAL A 66 11.53 -5.70 -10.95
CA VAL A 66 11.72 -7.15 -11.19
C VAL A 66 11.47 -7.49 -12.66
N SER A 67 10.43 -6.91 -13.29
CA SER A 67 10.11 -7.18 -14.70
C SER A 67 11.15 -6.64 -15.69
N GLU A 68 11.85 -5.55 -15.37
CA GLU A 68 12.92 -5.00 -16.22
C GLU A 68 14.22 -5.82 -16.16
N SER A 69 14.34 -6.74 -15.20
CA SER A 69 15.54 -7.55 -14.97
C SER A 69 15.56 -8.91 -15.69
N THR A 70 14.47 -9.27 -16.39
CA THR A 70 14.29 -10.51 -17.17
C THR A 70 14.21 -10.19 -18.66
#